data_AF-A0A523JI44-F1
#
_entry.id   AF-A0A523JI44-F1
#
_cell.length_a   1.000
_cell.length_b   1.000
_cell.length_c   1.000
_cell.angle_alpha   90.00
_cell.angle_beta   90.00
_cell.angle_gamma   90.00
#
_symmetry.space_group_name_H-M   'P 1'
#
loop_
_entity.id
_entity.type
_entity.pdbx_description
1 polymer ?
#
loop_
_entity_poly.entity_id
_entity_poly.type
_entity_poly.pdbx_seq_one_letter_code
_entity_poly.pdbx_strand_id
1 'polypeptide(L)'
;MKFLIVTAFIAIFTSANASTIYLGVLTDKKVNAGVLSQDQNQAVRDVMVFSRTAETPKKVEVTFSFNYVDRACVDYNVKSKFIPPFSKVVCEKSGHGTHNCRTREFEGYSENKRECVDKGYELKTKKVTVKFNFKNAIPLNVGSVETFTVSLTQKKMKTDSVKFELTSIDSIGLYKLSKLGKTYSFKLK
;
A
#
# COMPACT_ATOMS: atom_id res chain seq x y z
N MET A 1 -56.78 26.62 -10.46
CA MET A 1 -56.05 25.45 -9.93
C MET A 1 -54.57 25.63 -10.25
N LYS A 2 -53.72 25.74 -9.23
CA LYS A 2 -52.26 25.89 -9.40
C LYS A 2 -51.65 24.50 -9.55
N PHE A 3 -51.14 24.17 -10.73
CA PHE A 3 -50.34 22.96 -10.95
C PHE A 3 -48.91 23.21 -10.46
N LEU A 4 -48.51 22.48 -9.43
CA LEU A 4 -47.18 22.51 -8.84
C LEU A 4 -46.39 21.39 -9.51
N ILE A 5 -45.59 21.73 -10.53
CA ILE A 5 -44.67 20.79 -11.17
C ILE A 5 -43.46 20.65 -10.25
N VAL A 6 -43.44 19.57 -9.48
CA VAL A 6 -42.27 19.15 -8.71
C VAL A 6 -41.29 18.50 -9.70
N THR A 7 -40.30 19.27 -10.14
CA THR A 7 -39.21 18.78 -10.98
C THR A 7 -38.33 17.86 -10.13
N ALA A 8 -38.49 16.55 -10.31
CA ALA A 8 -37.64 15.54 -9.71
C ALA A 8 -36.22 15.67 -10.28
N PHE A 9 -35.30 16.11 -9.43
CA PHE A 9 -33.87 16.14 -9.72
C PHE A 9 -33.36 14.69 -9.72
N ILE A 10 -33.33 14.04 -10.89
CA ILE A 10 -32.70 12.74 -11.06
C ILE A 10 -31.19 12.97 -10.96
N ALA A 11 -30.63 12.70 -9.78
CA ALA A 11 -29.19 12.62 -9.59
C ALA A 11 -28.67 11.43 -10.41
N ILE A 12 -28.05 11.73 -11.56
CA ILE A 12 -27.29 10.76 -12.34
C ILE A 12 -26.05 10.40 -11.51
N PHE A 13 -26.12 9.33 -10.74
CA PHE A 13 -24.94 8.70 -10.16
C PHE A 13 -24.13 8.10 -11.29
N THR A 14 -23.09 8.78 -11.74
CA THR A 14 -22.06 8.19 -12.60
C THR A 14 -21.40 7.06 -11.81
N SER A 15 -21.72 5.81 -12.16
CA SER A 15 -21.06 4.63 -11.62
C SER A 15 -19.60 4.63 -12.05
N ALA A 16 -18.69 4.93 -11.12
CA ALA A 16 -17.27 4.63 -11.31
C ALA A 16 -17.15 3.12 -11.56
N ASN A 17 -16.75 2.75 -12.78
CA ASN A 17 -16.63 1.35 -13.18
C ASN A 17 -15.50 0.70 -12.40
N ALA A 18 -15.80 -0.38 -11.69
CA ALA A 18 -14.78 -1.20 -11.05
C ALA A 18 -13.98 -1.93 -12.13
N SER A 19 -12.65 -1.77 -12.16
CA SER A 19 -11.82 -2.54 -13.09
C SER A 19 -11.62 -3.95 -12.56
N THR A 20 -11.66 -4.94 -13.45
CA THR A 20 -11.41 -6.35 -13.11
C THR A 20 -10.01 -6.74 -13.57
N ILE A 21 -9.20 -7.20 -12.63
CA ILE A 21 -7.83 -7.66 -12.85
C ILE A 21 -7.82 -9.18 -12.78
N TYR A 22 -7.58 -9.83 -13.92
CA TYR A 22 -7.47 -11.28 -13.99
C TYR A 22 -6.03 -11.71 -13.72
N LEU A 23 -5.81 -12.38 -12.59
CA LEU A 23 -4.51 -12.96 -12.23
C LEU A 23 -4.33 -14.38 -12.78
N GLY A 24 -5.39 -14.99 -13.28
CA GLY A 24 -5.38 -16.36 -13.79
C GLY A 24 -5.17 -17.41 -12.70
N VAL A 25 -4.57 -18.54 -13.07
CA VAL A 25 -4.24 -19.62 -12.14
C VAL A 25 -3.01 -19.24 -11.33
N LEU A 26 -3.10 -19.32 -10.01
CA LEU A 26 -1.98 -19.09 -9.11
C LEU A 26 -1.02 -20.28 -9.13
N THR A 27 -0.12 -20.34 -10.10
CA THR A 27 0.97 -21.35 -10.18
C THR A 27 2.21 -20.88 -9.42
N ASP A 28 2.46 -19.58 -9.40
CA ASP A 28 3.65 -18.99 -8.79
C ASP A 28 3.46 -18.65 -7.31
N LYS A 29 4.55 -18.75 -6.52
CA LYS A 29 4.58 -18.28 -5.13
C LYS A 29 4.49 -16.76 -5.01
N LYS A 30 4.82 -16.04 -6.07
CA LYS A 30 4.83 -14.57 -6.12
C LYS A 30 4.19 -14.13 -7.42
N VAL A 31 3.11 -13.35 -7.32
CA VAL A 31 2.38 -12.80 -8.45
C VAL A 31 2.38 -11.28 -8.34
N ASN A 32 2.59 -10.60 -9.46
CA ASN A 32 2.52 -9.15 -9.54
C ASN A 32 1.30 -8.74 -10.37
N ALA A 33 0.31 -8.13 -9.73
CA ALA A 33 -0.89 -7.62 -10.38
C ALA A 33 -0.67 -6.21 -10.98
N GLY A 34 0.52 -5.63 -10.82
CA GLY A 34 0.86 -4.33 -11.40
C GLY A 34 0.28 -3.15 -10.62
N VAL A 35 -0.06 -2.09 -11.34
CA VAL A 35 -0.68 -0.88 -10.78
C VAL A 35 -2.19 -0.99 -10.96
N LEU A 36 -2.93 -0.77 -9.89
CA LEU A 36 -4.39 -0.75 -9.91
C LEU A 36 -4.90 0.36 -10.83
N SER A 37 -6.00 0.11 -11.53
CA SER A 37 -6.54 1.06 -12.48
C SER A 37 -7.20 2.20 -11.72
N GLN A 38 -6.66 3.39 -11.83
CA GLN A 38 -7.23 4.60 -11.23
C GLN A 38 -7.22 5.72 -12.24
N ASP A 39 -8.40 6.23 -12.57
CA ASP A 39 -8.51 7.52 -13.25
C ASP A 39 -7.92 8.63 -12.39
N GLN A 40 -7.55 9.74 -13.02
CA GLN A 40 -7.10 10.93 -12.32
C GLN A 40 -8.12 11.32 -11.24
N ASN A 41 -7.64 11.43 -9.99
CA ASN A 41 -8.42 11.79 -8.81
C ASN A 41 -9.42 10.75 -8.27
N GLN A 42 -9.37 9.49 -8.73
CA GLN A 42 -10.27 8.45 -8.24
C GLN A 42 -9.63 7.54 -7.18
N ALA A 43 -10.45 7.14 -6.20
CA ALA A 43 -10.08 6.13 -5.23
C ALA A 43 -10.20 4.73 -5.84
N VAL A 44 -9.31 3.81 -5.47
CA VAL A 44 -9.34 2.41 -5.92
C VAL A 44 -10.70 1.75 -5.65
N ARG A 45 -11.25 1.11 -6.69
CA ARG A 45 -12.43 0.24 -6.64
C ARG A 45 -12.26 -0.95 -7.60
N ASP A 46 -11.20 -1.72 -7.42
CA ASP A 46 -10.87 -2.83 -8.34
C ASP A 46 -11.24 -4.19 -7.75
N VAL A 47 -11.40 -5.17 -8.62
CA VAL A 47 -11.59 -6.58 -8.24
C VAL A 47 -10.47 -7.40 -8.84
N MET A 48 -9.73 -8.13 -8.02
CA MET A 48 -8.79 -9.15 -8.52
C MET A 48 -9.49 -10.50 -8.57
N VAL A 49 -9.41 -11.19 -9.69
CA VAL A 49 -9.93 -12.55 -9.88
C VAL A 49 -8.75 -13.50 -10.00
N PHE A 50 -8.75 -14.59 -9.25
CA PHE A 50 -7.74 -15.64 -9.38
C PHE A 50 -8.34 -17.03 -9.20
N SER A 51 -7.67 -18.02 -9.76
CA SER A 51 -8.05 -19.42 -9.66
C SER A 51 -6.97 -20.24 -8.97
N ARG A 52 -7.41 -21.29 -8.27
CA ARG A 52 -6.57 -22.27 -7.58
C ARG A 52 -6.76 -23.65 -8.18
N THR A 53 -5.66 -24.37 -8.36
CA THR A 53 -5.65 -25.78 -8.80
C THR A 53 -4.88 -26.64 -7.79
N ALA A 54 -4.76 -27.94 -8.07
CA ALA A 54 -3.92 -28.86 -7.29
C ALA A 54 -2.43 -28.44 -7.26
N GLU A 55 -1.98 -27.66 -8.26
CA GLU A 55 -0.60 -27.19 -8.40
C GLU A 55 -0.34 -25.89 -7.64
N THR A 56 -1.39 -25.20 -7.17
CA THR A 56 -1.22 -23.91 -6.50
C THR A 56 -0.38 -24.05 -5.23
N PRO A 57 0.67 -23.22 -5.05
CA PRO A 57 1.50 -23.26 -3.85
C PRO A 57 0.68 -23.05 -2.57
N LYS A 58 1.07 -23.72 -1.48
CA LYS A 58 0.46 -23.56 -0.15
C LYS A 58 0.45 -22.10 0.35
N LYS A 59 1.36 -21.27 -0.15
CA LYS A 59 1.43 -19.83 0.15
C LYS A 59 1.74 -19.07 -1.14
N VAL A 60 0.93 -18.07 -1.44
CA VAL A 60 1.08 -17.18 -2.60
C VAL A 60 1.10 -15.74 -2.12
N GLU A 61 2.06 -14.96 -2.60
CA GLU A 61 2.15 -13.52 -2.35
C GLU A 61 1.73 -12.76 -3.59
N VAL A 62 0.66 -11.98 -3.51
CA VAL A 62 0.22 -11.08 -4.58
C VAL A 62 0.64 -9.67 -4.24
N THR A 63 1.41 -9.05 -5.13
CA THR A 63 1.86 -7.67 -5.01
C THR A 63 1.13 -6.79 -6.01
N PHE A 64 0.76 -5.59 -5.58
CA PHE A 64 0.18 -4.58 -6.45
C PHE A 64 0.51 -3.19 -5.89
N SER A 65 0.31 -2.16 -6.71
CA SER A 65 0.51 -0.78 -6.29
C SER A 65 -0.70 0.08 -6.60
N PHE A 66 -0.94 1.11 -5.82
CA PHE A 66 -2.02 2.07 -6.06
C PHE A 66 -1.59 3.48 -5.67
N ASN A 67 -2.23 4.46 -6.29
CA ASN A 67 -1.99 5.87 -6.07
C ASN A 67 -2.87 6.41 -4.94
N TYR A 68 -2.26 7.25 -4.11
CA TYR A 68 -2.94 8.01 -3.07
C TYR A 68 -2.39 9.43 -3.01
N VAL A 69 -3.21 10.34 -2.51
CA VAL A 69 -2.83 11.75 -2.35
C VAL A 69 -2.39 11.97 -0.91
N ASP A 70 -1.16 12.42 -0.75
CA ASP A 70 -0.57 12.72 0.55
C ASP A 70 -0.33 14.21 0.72
N ARG A 71 -0.30 14.69 1.96
CA ARG A 71 0.08 16.08 2.24
C ARG A 71 1.60 16.16 2.30
N ALA A 72 2.20 16.88 1.37
CA ALA A 72 3.64 17.02 1.26
C ALA A 72 4.06 18.49 1.26
N CYS A 73 5.32 18.73 1.56
CA CYS A 73 5.89 20.05 1.35
C CYS A 73 6.17 20.23 -0.15
N VAL A 74 5.59 21.26 -0.75
CA VAL A 74 5.74 21.54 -2.18
C VAL A 74 6.76 22.65 -2.46
N ASP A 75 7.09 23.44 -1.43
CA ASP A 75 8.09 24.48 -1.53
C ASP A 75 8.99 24.51 -0.30
N TYR A 76 10.30 24.57 -0.55
CA TYR A 76 11.33 24.54 0.46
C TYR A 76 12.20 25.79 0.36
N ASN A 77 12.48 26.39 1.50
CA ASN A 77 13.50 27.43 1.61
C ASN A 77 14.71 26.88 2.37
N VAL A 78 15.88 27.39 2.01
CA VAL A 78 17.14 27.08 2.69
C VAL A 78 17.48 28.24 3.60
N LYS A 79 17.48 28.00 4.91
CA LYS A 79 18.05 28.93 5.87
C LYS A 79 19.48 28.53 6.15
N SER A 80 20.39 29.46 5.87
CA SER A 80 21.79 29.33 6.24
C SER A 80 22.02 29.96 7.60
N LYS A 81 22.63 29.21 8.51
CA LYS A 81 23.10 29.71 9.81
C LYS A 81 24.60 29.55 9.86
N PHE A 82 25.32 30.65 10.07
CA PHE A 82 26.75 30.58 10.33
C PHE A 82 26.97 30.11 11.77
N ILE A 83 27.76 29.06 11.93
CA ILE A 83 28.27 28.60 13.21
C ILE A 83 29.70 29.13 13.33
N PRO A 84 29.98 30.03 14.29
CA PRO A 84 31.32 30.56 14.46
C PRO A 84 32.30 29.47 14.90
N PRO A 85 33.62 29.71 14.75
CA PRO A 85 34.64 28.79 15.24
C PRO A 85 34.44 28.47 16.73
N PHE A 86 34.69 27.21 17.11
CA PHE A 86 34.58 26.77 18.51
C PHE A 86 35.56 25.64 18.82
N SER A 87 35.85 25.49 20.11
CA SER A 87 36.78 24.46 20.60
C SER A 87 36.00 23.38 21.35
N LYS A 88 36.29 22.11 21.07
CA LYS A 88 35.67 20.97 21.77
C LYS A 88 36.73 19.97 22.20
N VAL A 89 36.58 19.43 23.41
CA VAL A 89 37.40 18.32 23.88
C VAL A 89 36.95 17.05 23.17
N VAL A 90 37.85 16.45 22.39
CA VAL A 90 37.64 15.19 21.69
C VAL A 90 38.51 14.14 22.35
N CYS A 91 37.89 13.06 22.80
CA CYS A 91 38.59 11.92 23.39
C CYS A 91 38.64 10.78 22.38
N GLU A 92 39.86 10.36 22.02
CA GLU A 92 40.09 9.20 21.16
C GLU A 92 40.57 8.04 22.04
N LYS A 93 40.03 6.84 21.81
CA LYS A 93 40.45 5.64 22.53
C LYS A 93 41.76 5.14 21.94
N SER A 94 42.81 5.09 22.75
CA SER A 94 44.09 4.53 22.34
C SER A 94 43.99 2.99 22.23
N GLY A 95 44.89 2.39 21.44
CA GLY A 95 44.97 0.92 21.28
C GLY A 95 45.20 0.15 22.58
N HIS A 96 45.60 0.82 23.67
CA HIS A 96 45.82 0.23 25.00
C HIS A 96 44.68 0.50 26.00
N GLY A 97 43.53 1.02 25.53
CA GLY A 97 42.33 1.20 26.35
C GLY A 97 42.29 2.49 27.17
N THR A 98 43.32 3.32 27.12
CA THR A 98 43.32 4.68 27.70
C THR A 98 42.65 5.67 26.75
N HIS A 99 41.92 6.65 27.27
CA HIS A 99 41.32 7.72 26.47
C HIS A 99 42.25 8.92 26.48
N ASN A 100 42.72 9.35 25.31
CA ASN A 100 43.49 10.58 25.20
C ASN A 100 42.54 11.70 24.74
N CYS A 101 42.32 12.67 25.62
CA CYS A 101 41.44 13.79 25.38
C CYS A 101 42.27 15.03 25.04
N ARG A 102 42.00 15.63 23.88
CA ARG A 102 42.62 16.90 23.46
C ARG A 102 41.56 17.90 23.07
N THR A 103 41.83 19.17 23.33
CA THR A 103 41.03 20.27 22.77
C THR A 103 41.34 20.35 21.28
N ARG A 104 40.29 20.25 20.45
CA ARG A 104 40.38 20.46 19.00
C ARG A 104 39.60 21.71 18.65
N GLU A 105 40.20 22.58 17.86
CA GLU A 105 39.54 23.75 17.30
C GLU A 105 38.85 23.37 16.00
N PHE A 106 37.63 23.85 15.83
CA PHE A 106 36.83 23.66 14.63
C PHE A 106 36.63 25.02 13.97
N GLU A 107 36.93 25.10 12.69
CA GLU A 107 36.65 26.28 11.87
C GLU A 107 35.14 26.55 11.83
N GLY A 108 34.78 27.83 11.73
CA GLY A 108 33.38 28.22 11.57
C GLY A 108 32.85 27.71 10.23
N TYR A 109 31.61 27.23 10.21
CA TYR A 109 30.99 26.70 9.01
C TYR A 109 29.53 27.14 8.90
N SER A 110 29.03 27.19 7.67
CA SER A 110 27.62 27.46 7.42
C SER A 110 26.83 26.16 7.42
N GLU A 111 25.85 26.07 8.32
CA GLU A 111 24.86 25.00 8.32
C GLU A 111 23.64 25.44 7.51
N ASN A 112 23.28 24.64 6.51
CA ASN A 112 22.10 24.87 5.68
C ASN A 112 20.97 23.96 6.15
N LYS A 113 19.86 24.54 6.60
CA LYS A 113 18.67 23.80 6.98
C LYS A 113 17.55 24.06 5.98
N ARG A 114 16.99 22.97 5.42
CA ARG A 114 15.77 23.04 4.59
C ARG A 114 14.55 23.16 5.50
N GLU A 115 13.75 24.19 5.30
CA GLU A 115 12.49 24.40 6.00
C GLU A 115 11.35 24.44 4.98
N CYS A 116 10.23 23.80 5.33
CA CYS A 116 9.05 23.78 4.48
C CYS A 116 8.33 25.13 4.55
N VAL A 117 8.13 25.77 3.41
CA VAL A 117 7.44 27.06 3.31
C VAL A 117 5.98 26.86 2.95
N ASP A 118 5.70 25.95 2.02
CA ASP A 118 4.33 25.69 1.58
C ASP A 118 3.98 24.19 1.56
N LYS A 119 2.74 23.89 1.98
CA LYS A 119 2.20 22.53 2.06
C LYS A 119 1.11 22.34 1.03
N GLY A 120 1.40 21.49 0.05
CA GLY A 120 0.44 21.07 -0.97
C GLY A 120 0.03 19.61 -0.83
N TYR A 121 -0.41 19.07 -1.96
CA TYR A 121 -0.75 17.66 -2.11
C TYR A 121 0.12 17.04 -3.20
N GLU A 122 0.62 15.85 -2.94
CA GLU A 122 1.43 15.09 -3.87
C GLU A 122 0.77 13.74 -4.15
N LEU A 123 0.79 13.32 -5.40
CA LEU A 123 0.37 11.99 -5.79
C LEU A 123 1.52 11.00 -5.50
N LYS A 124 1.28 10.06 -4.60
CA LYS A 124 2.24 9.02 -4.24
C LYS A 124 1.72 7.64 -4.62
N THR A 125 2.62 6.74 -4.97
CA THR A 125 2.31 5.35 -5.25
C THR A 125 2.71 4.48 -4.07
N LYS A 126 1.79 3.65 -3.58
CA LYS A 126 2.04 2.69 -2.49
C LYS A 126 2.00 1.27 -3.01
N LYS A 127 3.07 0.52 -2.75
CA LYS A 127 3.13 -0.92 -3.01
C LYS A 127 2.58 -1.71 -1.83
N VAL A 128 1.73 -2.68 -2.11
CA VAL A 128 1.12 -3.57 -1.12
C VAL A 128 1.36 -5.03 -1.51
N THR A 129 1.59 -5.86 -0.50
CA THR A 129 1.68 -7.31 -0.63
C THR A 129 0.57 -7.94 0.20
N VAL A 130 -0.22 -8.79 -0.43
CA VAL A 130 -1.22 -9.65 0.20
C VAL A 130 -0.74 -11.08 0.15
N LYS A 131 -0.85 -11.82 1.25
CA LYS A 131 -0.46 -13.23 1.32
C LYS A 131 -1.68 -14.12 1.42
N PHE A 132 -1.83 -15.05 0.50
CA PHE A 132 -2.82 -16.12 0.55
C PHE A 132 -2.18 -17.38 1.11
N ASN A 133 -2.78 -17.96 2.15
CA ASN A 133 -2.30 -19.17 2.80
C ASN A 133 -3.33 -20.30 2.65
N PHE A 134 -3.01 -21.24 1.78
CA PHE A 134 -3.81 -22.41 1.42
C PHE A 134 -3.37 -23.69 2.17
N LYS A 135 -2.46 -23.59 3.15
CA LYS A 135 -1.92 -24.77 3.86
C LYS A 135 -3.02 -25.68 4.47
N ASN A 136 -4.12 -25.08 4.92
CA ASN A 136 -5.22 -25.79 5.58
C ASN A 136 -6.50 -25.80 4.72
N ALA A 137 -6.35 -25.59 3.42
CA ALA A 137 -7.46 -25.63 2.49
C ALA A 137 -7.68 -27.06 1.96
N ILE A 138 -8.85 -27.32 1.36
CA ILE A 138 -9.17 -28.67 0.82
C ILE A 138 -8.16 -29.02 -0.27
N PRO A 139 -7.58 -30.22 -0.29
CA PRO A 139 -6.79 -30.67 -1.44
C PRO A 139 -7.68 -30.80 -2.69
N LEU A 140 -7.24 -30.24 -3.82
CA LEU A 140 -7.97 -30.35 -5.09
C LEU A 140 -7.50 -31.57 -5.88
N ASN A 141 -8.45 -32.24 -6.53
CA ASN A 141 -8.12 -33.27 -7.51
C ASN A 141 -7.51 -32.63 -8.78
N VAL A 142 -6.80 -33.44 -9.55
CA VAL A 142 -6.29 -33.02 -10.87
C VAL A 142 -7.47 -32.60 -11.74
N GLY A 143 -7.38 -31.41 -12.34
CA GLY A 143 -8.45 -30.82 -13.17
C GLY A 143 -9.52 -30.04 -12.40
N SER A 144 -9.55 -30.09 -11.06
CA SER A 144 -10.45 -29.24 -10.27
C SER A 144 -9.89 -27.81 -10.14
N VAL A 145 -10.78 -26.82 -10.30
CA VAL A 145 -10.46 -25.40 -10.22
C VAL A 145 -11.38 -24.73 -9.21
N GLU A 146 -10.83 -23.91 -8.32
CA GLU A 146 -11.60 -22.99 -7.47
C GLU A 146 -11.31 -21.55 -7.87
N THR A 147 -12.35 -20.70 -7.94
CA THR A 147 -12.22 -19.29 -8.34
C THR A 147 -12.61 -18.36 -7.20
N PHE A 148 -11.79 -17.34 -6.99
CA PHE A 148 -11.92 -16.36 -5.92
C PHE A 148 -11.84 -14.93 -6.45
N THR A 149 -12.53 -14.03 -5.76
CA THR A 149 -12.46 -12.58 -6.00
C THR A 149 -11.98 -11.84 -4.78
N VAL A 150 -11.15 -10.82 -5.00
CA VAL A 150 -10.68 -9.89 -3.97
C VAL A 150 -11.12 -8.50 -4.38
N SER A 151 -12.12 -7.98 -3.69
CA SER A 151 -12.55 -6.59 -3.82
C SER A 151 -11.57 -5.67 -3.07
N LEU A 152 -11.04 -4.70 -3.80
CA LEU A 152 -10.10 -3.69 -3.34
C LEU A 152 -10.80 -2.34 -3.30
N THR A 153 -11.03 -1.81 -2.10
CA THR A 153 -11.74 -0.53 -1.92
C THR A 153 -10.92 0.45 -1.10
N GLN A 154 -10.52 1.56 -1.71
CA GLN A 154 -9.95 2.70 -1.00
C GLN A 154 -11.07 3.67 -0.60
N LYS A 155 -11.10 4.10 0.65
CA LYS A 155 -12.19 4.98 1.15
C LYS A 155 -12.21 6.33 0.44
N LYS A 156 -11.04 6.95 0.28
CA LYS A 156 -10.83 8.21 -0.43
C LYS A 156 -9.42 8.19 -1.02
N MET A 157 -9.18 8.93 -2.10
CA MET A 157 -7.83 8.99 -2.68
C MET A 157 -6.77 9.50 -1.68
N LYS A 158 -7.18 10.31 -0.68
CA LYS A 158 -6.30 10.80 0.39
C LYS A 158 -5.91 9.75 1.44
N THR A 159 -6.32 8.49 1.30
CA THR A 159 -5.96 7.42 2.24
C THR A 159 -4.96 6.47 1.63
N ASP A 160 -3.87 6.22 2.32
CA ASP A 160 -2.82 5.28 1.92
C ASP A 160 -3.19 3.81 2.22
N SER A 161 -4.47 3.49 2.37
CA SER A 161 -4.97 2.18 2.74
C SER A 161 -6.11 1.72 1.84
N VAL A 162 -6.12 0.42 1.58
CA VAL A 162 -7.13 -0.28 0.78
C VAL A 162 -7.78 -1.33 1.69
N LYS A 163 -9.12 -1.40 1.67
CA LYS A 163 -9.90 -2.47 2.27
C LYS A 163 -9.93 -3.64 1.29
N PHE A 164 -9.89 -4.83 1.86
CA PHE A 164 -9.81 -6.09 1.14
C PHE A 164 -10.93 -6.99 1.60
N GLU A 165 -11.76 -7.41 0.67
CA GLU A 165 -12.83 -8.37 0.89
C GLU A 165 -12.65 -9.52 -0.08
N LEU A 166 -12.50 -10.73 0.44
CA LEU A 166 -12.27 -11.92 -0.34
C LEU A 166 -13.57 -12.74 -0.35
N THR A 167 -13.99 -13.14 -1.54
CA THR A 167 -15.19 -13.94 -1.78
C THR A 167 -14.81 -15.16 -2.62
N SER A 168 -15.36 -16.32 -2.27
CA SER A 168 -15.30 -17.50 -3.13
C SER A 168 -16.47 -17.46 -4.11
N ILE A 169 -16.20 -17.61 -5.40
CA ILE A 169 -17.24 -17.72 -6.42
C ILE A 169 -17.59 -19.20 -6.59
N ASP A 170 -16.65 -19.96 -7.14
CA ASP A 170 -16.78 -21.38 -7.39
C ASP A 170 -15.76 -22.10 -6.52
N SER A 171 -16.22 -22.65 -5.40
CA SER A 171 -15.38 -23.29 -4.40
C SER A 171 -16.03 -24.57 -3.93
N ILE A 172 -15.25 -25.66 -3.93
CA ILE A 172 -15.70 -26.96 -3.42
C ILE A 172 -15.68 -26.92 -1.89
N GLY A 173 -14.81 -26.08 -1.30
CA GLY A 173 -14.73 -25.88 0.14
C GLY A 173 -15.56 -24.72 0.68
N LEU A 174 -16.19 -24.94 1.85
CA LEU A 174 -16.68 -23.87 2.71
C LEU A 174 -15.49 -23.33 3.52
N TYR A 175 -14.94 -22.21 3.08
CA TYR A 175 -13.81 -21.58 3.76
C TYR A 175 -14.25 -20.54 4.79
N LYS A 176 -13.76 -20.67 6.03
CA LYS A 176 -13.64 -19.56 6.97
C LYS A 176 -12.40 -18.75 6.62
N LEU A 177 -12.62 -17.59 6.02
CA LEU A 177 -11.57 -16.65 5.70
C LEU A 177 -11.21 -15.83 6.93
N SER A 178 -10.01 -16.03 7.46
CA SER A 178 -9.49 -15.21 8.56
C SER A 178 -8.44 -14.24 8.04
N LYS A 179 -8.68 -12.95 8.25
CA LYS A 179 -7.72 -11.88 7.98
C LYS A 179 -6.84 -11.64 9.21
N LEU A 180 -5.53 -11.76 9.05
CA LEU A 180 -4.54 -11.36 10.05
C LEU A 180 -3.59 -10.34 9.41
N GLY A 181 -3.86 -9.06 9.61
CA GLY A 181 -3.14 -7.97 8.94
C GLY A 181 -3.26 -8.03 7.42
N LYS A 182 -2.14 -8.30 6.72
CA LYS A 182 -2.06 -8.43 5.25
C LYS A 182 -2.13 -9.89 4.76
N THR A 183 -2.42 -10.84 5.64
CA THR A 183 -2.50 -12.28 5.31
C THR A 183 -3.94 -12.76 5.38
N TYR A 184 -4.37 -13.47 4.34
CA TYR A 184 -5.63 -14.20 4.24
C TYR A 184 -5.33 -15.69 4.39
N SER A 185 -5.89 -16.28 5.46
CA SER A 185 -5.80 -17.72 5.67
C SER A 185 -7.13 -18.39 5.37
N PHE A 186 -7.07 -19.45 4.57
CA PHE A 186 -8.19 -20.30 4.22
C PHE A 186 -8.22 -21.44 5.22
N LYS A 187 -9.28 -21.51 6.03
CA LYS A 187 -9.54 -22.61 6.94
C LYS A 187 -10.86 -23.25 6.54
N LEU A 188 -10.93 -24.57 6.55
CA LEU A 188 -12.19 -25.28 6.41
C LEU A 188 -13.13 -24.92 7.56
N LYS A 189 -14.40 -24.65 7.23
CA LYS A 189 -15.47 -24.43 8.19
C LYS A 189 -16.01 -25.76 8.70
#